data_AF-M4EHR2-F1
#
_entry.id   AF-M4EHR2-F1
#
_cell.length_a   1.000
_cell.length_b   1.000
_cell.length_c   1.000
_cell.angle_alpha   90.00
_cell.angle_beta   90.00
_cell.angle_gamma   90.00
#
_symmetry.space_group_name_H-M   'P 1'
#
loop_
_entity.id
_entity.type
_entity.pdbx_description
1 polymer ?
#
loop_
_entity_poly.entity_id
_entity_poly.type
_entity_poly.pdbx_seq_one_letter_code
_entity_poly.pdbx_strand_id
1 'polypeptide(L)'
;MGGKSTFIRQVGVTVLMAQVGSFVPCDEASVSIRDCIFARVGAGDCQVSLALCFFVFETAGLCLAWAICERLVQVKKAPTLFATHFHELTALAQANSEVAGNTVGVANFHVSAHIDTESRKLTMLYKVEPGACDQSFGIHVAEFANFPESVVALAREKATKVKKC
;
A
#
# COMPACT_ATOMS: atom_id res chain seq x y z
N MET A 1 9.99 -2.41 2.19
CA MET A 1 10.42 -2.53 3.60
C MET A 1 9.59 -1.71 4.60
N GLY A 2 8.75 -0.75 4.21
CA GLY A 2 7.96 0.06 5.16
C GLY A 2 6.76 -0.65 5.81
N GLY A 3 6.88 -1.90 6.26
CA GLY A 3 5.89 -2.53 7.16
C GLY A 3 4.51 -2.92 6.61
N LYS A 4 4.05 -2.41 5.45
CA LYS A 4 2.70 -2.66 4.90
C LYS A 4 2.29 -4.15 4.85
N SER A 5 3.15 -5.00 4.30
CA SER A 5 2.86 -6.44 4.20
C SER A 5 2.86 -7.14 5.56
N THR A 6 3.72 -6.70 6.48
CA THR A 6 3.76 -7.21 7.87
C THR A 6 2.46 -6.87 8.59
N PHE A 7 1.98 -5.63 8.44
CA PHE A 7 0.71 -5.17 9.02
C PHE A 7 -0.48 -6.00 8.52
N ILE A 8 -0.60 -6.23 7.20
CA ILE A 8 -1.70 -7.03 6.63
C ILE A 8 -1.66 -8.47 7.16
N ARG A 9 -0.47 -9.08 7.23
CA ARG A 9 -0.30 -10.43 7.76
C ARG A 9 -0.65 -10.51 9.25
N GLN A 10 -0.23 -9.51 10.04
CA GLN A 10 -0.55 -9.43 11.46
C GLN A 10 -2.06 -9.40 11.68
N VAL A 11 -2.80 -8.56 10.95
CA VAL A 11 -4.28 -8.53 11.05
C VAL A 11 -4.89 -9.89 10.72
N GLY A 12 -4.42 -10.55 9.65
CA GLY A 12 -4.90 -11.88 9.28
C GLY A 12 -4.68 -12.93 10.37
N VAL A 13 -3.50 -12.92 11.01
CA VAL A 13 -3.16 -13.82 12.12
C VAL A 13 -4.01 -13.52 13.36
N THR A 14 -4.20 -12.24 13.71
CA THR A 14 -5.06 -11.82 14.84
C THR A 14 -6.48 -12.34 14.69
N VAL A 15 -7.07 -12.24 13.48
CA VAL A 15 -8.42 -12.76 13.21
C VAL A 15 -8.48 -14.28 13.38
N LEU A 16 -7.49 -15.00 12.83
CA LEU A 16 -7.42 -16.45 12.94
C LEU A 16 -7.29 -16.91 14.40
N MET A 17 -6.39 -16.29 15.17
CA MET A 17 -6.19 -16.60 16.59
C MET A 17 -7.46 -16.36 17.42
N ALA A 18 -8.16 -15.26 17.18
CA ALA A 18 -9.44 -14.96 17.82
C ALA A 18 -10.49 -16.04 17.53
N GLN A 19 -10.59 -16.51 16.27
CA GLN A 19 -11.56 -17.53 15.88
C GLN A 19 -11.22 -18.94 16.38
N VAL A 20 -9.93 -19.23 16.62
CA VAL A 20 -9.47 -20.47 17.26
C VAL A 20 -9.76 -20.47 18.77
N GLY A 21 -10.08 -19.31 19.36
CA GLY A 21 -10.26 -19.14 20.80
C GLY A 21 -8.94 -18.94 21.57
N SER A 22 -7.88 -18.51 20.88
CA SER A 22 -6.59 -18.18 21.49
C SER A 22 -6.50 -16.69 21.83
N PHE A 23 -5.67 -16.36 22.84
CA PHE A 23 -5.35 -14.97 23.14
C PHE A 23 -4.65 -14.30 21.96
N VAL A 24 -5.07 -13.09 21.61
CA VAL A 24 -4.50 -12.32 20.50
C VAL A 24 -3.43 -11.33 20.99
N PRO A 25 -2.38 -11.06 20.19
CA PRO A 25 -1.30 -10.14 20.55
C PRO A 25 -1.72 -8.67 20.36
N CYS A 26 -2.66 -8.19 21.18
CA CYS A 26 -3.18 -6.82 21.18
C CYS A 26 -3.55 -6.40 22.62
N ASP A 27 -3.54 -5.11 22.91
CA ASP A 27 -4.01 -4.59 24.21
C ASP A 27 -5.53 -4.80 24.37
N GLU A 28 -6.28 -4.59 23.30
CA GLU A 28 -7.72 -4.87 23.20
C GLU A 28 -8.06 -5.24 21.74
N ALA A 29 -8.99 -6.17 21.53
CA ALA A 29 -9.43 -6.57 20.19
C ALA A 29 -10.91 -6.96 20.16
N SER A 30 -11.68 -6.34 19.28
CA SER A 30 -13.04 -6.78 18.92
C SER A 30 -13.01 -7.37 17.50
N VAL A 31 -13.26 -8.67 17.38
CA VAL A 31 -13.18 -9.40 16.11
C VAL A 31 -14.55 -9.99 15.79
N SER A 32 -15.10 -9.62 14.63
CA SER A 32 -16.28 -10.28 14.08
C SER A 32 -15.92 -11.62 13.45
N ILE A 33 -16.79 -12.62 13.64
CA ILE A 33 -16.61 -13.96 13.05
C ILE A 33 -16.52 -13.82 11.53
N ARG A 34 -15.49 -14.43 10.94
CA ARG A 34 -15.25 -14.43 9.49
C ARG A 34 -15.45 -15.82 8.93
N ASP A 35 -16.15 -15.92 7.81
CA ASP A 35 -16.34 -17.20 7.12
C ASP A 35 -15.01 -17.70 6.52
N CYS A 36 -14.28 -16.80 5.87
CA CYS A 36 -13.02 -17.10 5.19
C CYS A 36 -12.05 -15.90 5.25
N ILE A 37 -10.75 -16.18 5.32
CA ILE A 37 -9.68 -15.18 5.15
C ILE A 37 -9.04 -15.42 3.79
N PHE A 38 -9.20 -14.48 2.86
CA PHE A 38 -8.53 -14.52 1.55
C PHE A 38 -7.29 -13.63 1.57
N ALA A 39 -6.16 -14.15 1.09
CA ALA A 39 -4.94 -13.39 0.98
C ALA A 39 -4.33 -13.56 -0.43
N ARG A 40 -4.15 -12.44 -1.13
CA ARG A 40 -3.30 -12.37 -2.32
C ARG A 40 -2.07 -11.53 -1.99
N VAL A 41 -1.03 -12.18 -1.51
CA VAL A 41 0.26 -11.54 -1.22
C VAL A 41 1.24 -12.00 -2.32
N GLY A 42 1.53 -11.16 -3.31
CA GLY A 42 2.60 -11.43 -4.28
C GLY A 42 3.97 -11.04 -3.72
N ALA A 43 5.12 -11.51 -4.19
CA ALA A 43 5.50 -12.77 -4.84
C ALA A 43 6.99 -12.95 -4.48
N GLY A 44 7.37 -14.11 -3.94
CA GLY A 44 8.77 -14.55 -3.97
C GLY A 44 9.16 -15.11 -5.35
N ASP A 45 8.20 -15.66 -6.11
CA ASP A 45 8.57 -16.74 -7.05
C ASP A 45 7.83 -16.70 -8.40
N CYS A 46 7.86 -15.58 -9.15
CA CYS A 46 7.56 -15.60 -10.59
C CYS A 46 8.18 -14.42 -11.34
N GLN A 47 9.52 -14.38 -11.42
CA GLN A 47 10.22 -13.86 -12.60
C GLN A 47 10.14 -14.93 -13.70
N VAL A 48 8.95 -15.22 -14.23
CA VAL A 48 8.81 -16.13 -15.39
C VAL A 48 8.56 -15.27 -16.62
N SER A 49 9.66 -15.01 -17.32
CA SER A 49 9.83 -14.86 -18.78
C SER A 49 8.57 -14.54 -19.61
N LEU A 50 8.51 -13.35 -20.20
CA LEU A 50 8.67 -13.13 -21.66
C LEU A 50 8.48 -11.64 -21.99
N ALA A 51 9.37 -11.13 -22.83
CA ALA A 51 9.57 -9.72 -23.18
C ALA A 51 8.42 -9.00 -23.93
N LEU A 52 7.20 -9.54 -23.99
CA LEU A 52 6.03 -8.88 -24.58
C LEU A 52 5.18 -8.07 -23.58
N CYS A 53 5.46 -8.15 -22.28
CA CYS A 53 4.62 -7.58 -21.22
C CYS A 53 4.89 -6.09 -20.92
N PHE A 54 5.99 -5.52 -21.43
CA PHE A 54 6.53 -4.24 -20.92
C PHE A 54 5.78 -2.98 -21.40
N PHE A 55 5.04 -3.03 -22.52
CA PHE A 55 4.39 -1.83 -23.08
C PHE A 55 2.92 -1.60 -22.65
N VAL A 56 2.29 -2.57 -21.97
CA VAL A 56 0.85 -2.52 -21.61
C VAL A 56 0.63 -2.34 -20.10
N PHE A 57 1.67 -2.45 -19.27
CA PHE A 57 1.48 -2.82 -17.86
C PHE A 57 1.23 -1.68 -16.87
N GLU A 58 1.69 -0.45 -17.13
CA GLU A 58 1.62 0.59 -16.09
C GLU A 58 0.21 1.16 -15.94
N THR A 59 -0.49 1.43 -17.05
CA THR A 59 -1.88 1.91 -17.02
C THR A 59 -2.88 0.79 -16.86
N ALA A 60 -2.69 -0.37 -17.52
CA ALA A 60 -3.63 -1.48 -17.42
C ALA A 60 -3.63 -2.10 -16.00
N GLY A 61 -2.48 -2.13 -15.32
CA GLY A 61 -2.38 -2.60 -13.94
C GLY A 61 -3.16 -1.74 -12.96
N LEU A 62 -3.07 -0.41 -13.10
CA LEU A 62 -3.85 0.54 -12.31
C LEU A 62 -5.35 0.40 -12.60
N CYS A 63 -5.75 0.37 -13.87
CA CYS A 63 -7.17 0.24 -14.26
C CYS A 63 -7.78 -1.06 -13.72
N LEU A 64 -7.05 -2.17 -13.79
CA LEU A 64 -7.51 -3.45 -13.27
C LEU A 64 -7.61 -3.44 -11.73
N ALA A 65 -6.61 -2.89 -11.05
CA ALA A 65 -6.63 -2.74 -9.59
C ALA A 65 -7.80 -1.86 -9.14
N TRP A 66 -8.06 -0.76 -9.84
CA TRP A 66 -9.20 0.12 -9.61
C TRP A 66 -10.52 -0.63 -9.75
N ALA A 67 -10.74 -1.31 -10.89
CA ALA A 67 -11.96 -2.07 -11.14
C ALA A 67 -12.19 -3.18 -10.11
N ILE A 68 -11.13 -3.87 -9.66
CA ILE A 68 -11.22 -4.88 -8.60
C ILE A 68 -11.63 -4.23 -7.28
N CYS A 69 -10.99 -3.13 -6.88
CA CYS A 69 -11.31 -2.42 -5.64
C CYS A 69 -12.76 -1.90 -5.65
N GLU A 70 -13.17 -1.28 -6.75
CA GLU A 70 -14.54 -0.80 -6.94
C GLU A 70 -15.56 -1.95 -6.83
N ARG A 71 -15.28 -3.10 -7.46
CA ARG A 71 -16.16 -4.28 -7.38
C ARG A 71 -16.22 -4.85 -5.96
N LEU A 72 -15.11 -4.87 -5.22
CA LEU A 72 -15.07 -5.34 -3.84
C LEU A 72 -15.91 -4.45 -2.92
N VAL A 73 -15.82 -3.13 -3.11
CA VAL A 73 -16.57 -2.11 -2.36
C VAL A 73 -18.07 -2.21 -2.67
N GLN A 74 -18.44 -2.26 -3.95
CA GLN A 74 -19.85 -2.20 -4.35
C GLN A 74 -20.59 -3.53 -4.10
N VAL A 75 -19.95 -4.67 -4.39
CA VAL A 75 -20.65 -5.97 -4.45
C VAL A 75 -20.36 -6.85 -3.26
N LYS A 76 -19.09 -7.10 -2.95
CA LYS A 76 -18.75 -8.05 -1.89
C LYS A 76 -18.93 -7.45 -0.50
N LYS A 77 -18.68 -6.14 -0.34
CA LYS A 77 -18.72 -5.42 0.95
C LYS A 77 -17.93 -6.13 2.06
N ALA A 78 -16.93 -6.92 1.66
CA ALA A 78 -16.06 -7.64 2.57
C ALA A 78 -14.95 -6.68 3.05
N PRO A 79 -14.57 -6.73 4.33
CA PRO A 79 -13.47 -5.92 4.82
C PRO A 79 -12.20 -6.38 4.15
N THR A 80 -11.57 -5.44 3.47
CA THR A 80 -10.45 -5.68 2.58
C THR A 80 -9.32 -4.73 2.97
N LEU A 81 -8.13 -5.27 3.19
CA LEU A 81 -6.90 -4.49 3.29
C LEU A 81 -6.17 -4.57 1.95
N PHE A 82 -5.89 -3.43 1.34
CA PHE A 82 -5.21 -3.35 0.05
C PHE A 82 -3.93 -2.55 0.17
N ALA A 83 -2.77 -3.20 0.03
CA ALA A 83 -1.48 -2.52 -0.05
C ALA A 83 -1.12 -2.27 -1.51
N THR A 84 -0.94 -1.00 -1.86
CA THR A 84 -0.58 -0.57 -3.21
C THR A 84 0.63 0.37 -3.20
N HIS A 85 1.27 0.47 -4.35
CA HIS A 85 2.26 1.51 -4.67
C HIS A 85 1.69 2.61 -5.59
N PHE A 86 0.48 2.41 -6.13
CA PHE A 86 -0.21 3.38 -6.96
C PHE A 86 -0.87 4.45 -6.10
N HIS A 87 -0.40 5.69 -6.20
CA HIS A 87 -0.97 6.82 -5.46
C HIS A 87 -2.31 7.24 -6.05
N GLU A 88 -2.51 7.03 -7.35
CA GLU A 88 -3.75 7.31 -8.08
C GLU A 88 -4.94 6.57 -7.45
N LEU A 89 -4.72 5.34 -6.97
CA LEU A 89 -5.77 4.53 -6.31
C LEU A 89 -6.26 5.17 -5.01
N THR A 90 -5.50 6.05 -4.38
CA THR A 90 -5.97 6.79 -3.19
C THR A 90 -7.12 7.74 -3.49
N ALA A 91 -7.25 8.19 -4.75
CA ALA A 91 -8.38 8.99 -5.21
C ALA A 91 -9.71 8.20 -5.19
N LEU A 92 -9.65 6.86 -5.20
CA LEU A 92 -10.83 6.00 -5.06
C LEU A 92 -11.58 6.28 -3.75
N ALA A 93 -10.86 6.66 -2.68
CA ALA A 93 -11.47 7.03 -1.41
C ALA A 93 -12.35 8.28 -1.51
N GLN A 94 -11.90 9.26 -2.28
CA GLN A 94 -12.64 10.51 -2.51
C GLN A 94 -13.81 10.27 -3.46
N ALA A 95 -13.58 9.58 -4.58
CA ALA A 95 -14.60 9.30 -5.60
C ALA A 95 -15.81 8.51 -5.08
N ASN A 96 -15.60 7.58 -4.13
CA ASN A 96 -16.68 6.79 -3.54
C ASN A 96 -17.31 7.44 -2.29
N SER A 97 -16.79 8.57 -1.81
CA SER A 97 -17.39 9.31 -0.69
C SER A 97 -18.60 10.15 -1.13
N GLU A 98 -18.70 10.50 -2.42
CA GLU A 98 -19.77 11.34 -2.98
C GLU A 98 -20.97 10.52 -3.49
N VAL A 99 -20.77 9.24 -3.81
CA VAL A 99 -21.81 8.36 -4.36
C VAL A 99 -22.40 7.49 -3.25
N ALA A 100 -23.60 7.88 -2.82
CA ALA A 100 -24.54 7.15 -1.96
C ALA A 100 -24.38 7.36 -0.44
N GLY A 101 -25.39 8.02 0.13
CA GLY A 101 -25.67 8.13 1.57
C GLY A 101 -26.01 6.80 2.27
N ASN A 102 -25.37 5.68 1.88
CA ASN A 102 -25.41 4.45 2.66
C ASN A 102 -24.18 3.55 2.38
N THR A 103 -23.22 3.62 3.30
CA THR A 103 -22.27 2.56 3.72
C THR A 103 -21.55 1.75 2.62
N VAL A 104 -20.37 2.24 2.17
CA VAL A 104 -19.06 1.56 2.28
C VAL A 104 -17.94 2.63 2.18
N GLY A 105 -17.31 2.97 3.32
CA GLY A 105 -16.24 3.97 3.37
C GLY A 105 -14.88 3.37 3.00
N VAL A 106 -14.32 3.79 1.86
CA VAL A 106 -12.91 3.53 1.54
C VAL A 106 -12.07 4.52 2.33
N ALA A 107 -11.10 4.02 3.10
CA ALA A 107 -10.22 4.84 3.92
C ALA A 107 -8.75 4.61 3.53
N ASN A 108 -8.03 5.70 3.32
CA ASN A 108 -6.60 5.66 3.01
C ASN A 108 -5.77 5.65 4.29
N PHE A 109 -4.77 4.78 4.33
CA PHE A 109 -3.76 4.72 5.38
C PHE A 109 -2.38 4.56 4.75
N HIS A 110 -1.37 5.12 5.40
CA HIS A 110 0.02 4.98 4.99
C HIS A 110 0.90 4.62 6.19
N VAL A 111 2.12 4.17 5.92
CA VAL A 111 3.13 3.92 6.95
C VAL A 111 4.06 5.13 7.00
N SER A 112 4.17 5.72 8.18
CA SER A 112 4.99 6.91 8.43
C SER A 112 6.48 6.61 8.36
N ALA A 113 7.23 7.58 7.84
CA ALA A 113 8.68 7.59 7.81
C ALA A 113 9.16 9.00 8.14
N HIS A 114 10.24 9.10 8.91
CA HIS A 114 10.88 10.35 9.27
C HIS A 114 12.18 10.49 8.50
N ILE A 115 12.39 11.67 7.92
CA ILE A 115 13.67 12.04 7.30
C ILE A 115 14.34 13.03 8.24
N ASP A 116 15.47 12.63 8.79
CA ASP A 116 16.31 13.58 9.52
C ASP A 116 17.07 14.46 8.51
N THR A 117 16.89 15.78 8.65
CA THR A 117 17.41 16.77 7.69
C THR A 117 18.91 16.96 7.84
N GLU A 118 19.47 16.67 9.03
CA GLU A 118 20.89 16.81 9.33
C GLU A 118 21.67 15.57 8.90
N SER A 119 21.21 14.39 9.30
CA SER A 119 21.89 13.13 8.98
C SER A 119 21.53 12.55 7.60
N ARG A 120 20.58 13.16 6.89
CA ARG A 120 19.96 12.64 5.65
C ARG A 120 19.47 11.19 5.78
N LYS A 121 19.20 10.75 7.01
CA LYS A 121 18.86 9.36 7.31
C LYS A 121 17.35 9.18 7.27
N LEU A 122 16.90 8.25 6.43
CA LEU A 122 15.52 7.80 6.40
C LEU A 122 15.28 6.79 7.52
N THR A 123 14.36 7.10 8.43
CA THR A 123 13.95 6.22 9.53
C THR A 123 12.50 5.81 9.34
N MET A 124 12.27 4.50 9.16
CA MET A 124 10.91 3.95 9.08
C MET A 124 10.34 3.88 10.49
N LEU A 125 9.21 4.56 10.74
CA LEU A 125 8.59 4.59 12.07
C LEU A 125 7.67 3.38 12.30
N TYR A 126 7.36 2.62 11.24
CA TYR A 126 6.46 1.45 11.27
C TYR A 126 5.07 1.73 11.87
N LYS A 127 4.68 3.01 11.97
CA LYS A 127 3.39 3.46 12.49
C LYS A 127 2.44 3.74 11.33
N VAL A 128 1.26 3.14 11.38
CA VAL A 128 0.19 3.36 10.40
C VAL A 128 -0.56 4.65 10.77
N GLU A 129 -0.68 5.56 9.83
CA GLU A 129 -1.36 6.84 10.00
C GLU A 129 -2.43 7.04 8.92
N PRO A 130 -3.55 7.73 9.22
CA PRO A 130 -4.60 7.99 8.24
C PRO A 130 -4.10 8.96 7.15
N GLY A 131 -4.64 8.82 5.95
CA GLY A 131 -4.31 9.65 4.79
C GLY A 131 -3.45 8.95 3.75
N ALA A 132 -3.32 9.60 2.59
CA ALA A 132 -2.41 9.21 1.53
C ALA A 132 -0.99 9.73 1.81
N CYS A 133 0.02 9.08 1.24
CA CYS A 133 1.41 9.55 1.35
C CYS A 133 1.72 10.52 0.19
N ASP A 134 2.15 11.75 0.52
CA ASP A 134 2.41 12.79 -0.48
C ASP A 134 3.80 12.66 -1.16
N GLN A 135 4.70 11.83 -0.62
CA GLN A 135 6.09 11.76 -1.05
C GLN A 135 6.58 10.33 -1.29
N SER A 136 7.21 10.11 -2.44
CA SER A 136 7.88 8.86 -2.78
C SER A 136 9.29 8.86 -2.18
N PHE A 137 9.51 7.99 -1.18
CA PHE A 137 10.82 7.85 -0.52
C PHE A 137 11.88 7.13 -1.37
N GLY A 138 11.59 6.80 -2.63
CA GLY A 138 12.47 5.98 -3.48
C GLY A 138 13.86 6.59 -3.69
N ILE A 139 13.94 7.91 -3.88
CA ILE A 139 15.24 8.61 -4.06
C ILE A 139 16.05 8.59 -2.77
N HIS A 140 15.41 8.81 -1.62
CA HIS A 140 16.06 8.76 -0.31
C HIS A 140 16.52 7.34 0.06
N VAL A 141 15.79 6.31 -0.38
CA VAL A 141 16.23 4.92 -0.24
C VAL A 141 17.48 4.64 -1.11
N ALA A 142 17.57 5.23 -2.31
CA ALA A 142 18.76 5.10 -3.15
C ALA A 142 19.98 5.82 -2.54
N GLU A 143 19.78 7.00 -1.93
CA GLU A 143 20.81 7.70 -1.15
C GLU A 143 21.33 6.81 -0.01
N PHE A 144 20.43 6.18 0.74
CA PHE A 144 20.78 5.24 1.81
C PHE A 144 21.53 3.99 1.31
N ALA A 145 21.24 3.52 0.10
CA ALA A 145 21.92 2.40 -0.53
C ALA A 145 23.31 2.76 -1.10
N ASN A 146 23.83 3.96 -0.82
CA ASN A 146 25.11 4.47 -1.31
C ASN A 146 25.21 4.46 -2.85
N PHE A 147 24.13 4.80 -3.55
CA PHE A 147 24.20 5.05 -4.98
C PHE A 147 25.07 6.28 -5.29
N PRO A 148 25.78 6.30 -6.44
CA PRO A 148 26.58 7.45 -6.84
C PRO A 148 25.75 8.75 -6.86
N GLU A 149 26.29 9.83 -6.30
CA GLU A 149 25.59 11.12 -6.21
C GLU A 149 25.14 11.66 -7.57
N SER A 150 25.92 11.38 -8.63
CA SER A 150 25.57 11.72 -10.01
C SER A 150 24.26 11.07 -10.47
N VAL A 151 24.01 9.82 -10.06
CA VAL A 151 22.78 9.07 -10.41
C VAL A 151 21.60 9.57 -9.59
N VAL A 152 21.80 9.84 -8.30
CA VAL A 152 20.76 10.38 -7.41
C VAL A 152 20.31 11.77 -7.88
N ALA A 153 21.26 12.64 -8.26
CA ALA A 153 20.97 13.97 -8.78
C ALA A 153 20.14 13.90 -10.08
N LEU A 154 20.54 13.05 -11.03
CA LEU A 154 19.80 12.82 -12.26
C LEU A 154 18.39 12.27 -12.01
N ALA A 155 18.24 11.34 -11.06
CA ALA A 155 16.94 10.79 -10.68
C ALA A 155 16.02 11.87 -10.10
N ARG A 156 16.55 12.75 -9.25
CA ARG A 156 15.81 13.88 -8.66
C ARG A 156 15.37 14.90 -9.70
N GLU A 157 16.23 15.21 -10.66
CA GLU A 157 15.89 16.10 -11.77
C GLU A 157 14.76 15.51 -12.62
N LYS A 158 14.85 14.23 -13.01
CA LYS A 158 13.80 13.55 -13.78
C LYS A 158 12.48 13.46 -13.02
N ALA A 159 12.51 13.14 -11.72
CA ALA A 159 11.30 13.06 -10.91
C ALA A 159 10.54 14.40 -10.84
N THR A 160 11.28 15.52 -10.80
CA THR A 160 10.69 16.86 -10.79
C THR A 160 10.02 17.21 -12.13
N LYS A 161 10.56 16.71 -13.25
CA LYS A 161 9.96 16.88 -14.59
C LYS A 161 8.64 16.10 -14.73
N VAL A 162 8.60 14.86 -14.25
CA VAL A 162 7.40 14.01 -14.36
C VAL A 162 6.25 14.51 -13.50
N LYS A 163 6.52 15.07 -12.30
CA LYS A 163 5.47 15.65 -11.44
C LYS A 163 4.84 16.95 -11.98
N LYS A 164 5.44 17.58 -13.00
CA LYS A 164 4.94 18.82 -13.62
C LYS A 164 4.11 18.59 -14.88
N CYS A 165 4.09 17.37 -15.41
CA CYS A 165 3.21 16.95 -16.50
C CYS A 165 1.95 16.32 -15.93
#